data_AF-A0A6L2JM49-F1
#
_entry.id   AF-A0A6L2JM49-F1
#
_cell.length_a   1.000
_cell.length_b   1.000
_cell.length_c   1.000
_cell.angle_alpha   90.00
_cell.angle_beta   90.00
_cell.angle_gamma   90.00
#
_symmetry.space_group_name_H-M   'P 1'
#
loop_
_entity.id
_entity.type
_entity.pdbx_description
1 polymer ?
#
loop_
_entity_poly.entity_id
_entity_poly.type
_entity_poly.pdbx_seq_one_letter_code
_entity_poly.pdbx_strand_id
1 'polypeptide(L)'
;MSCCINKPFTPTSIATAAVTTSSLLISNITCNSSRTKRRRGSVGYKTHLVNWVCNNGVGLNKKKTSGFVACAGLLELPLLPFPSDQVLVPSETKTLHLFEARYLKLLDECLFKKKKLFVHFVLDPIVVSSTSTETSFAARYGCLVVIDKVEQLDVGALVTIRGIGRVTLVKFAKSEPFLEGVVLPLQDNVPQNGSEISSKVLELKEALNGLNSLEIKLKAGKDEPLQTQTTNSLEWALKEPSLDCEESFIPSFAERVSFAALQNMSGSTQSEMLKLQEEKLKAMDMKETEERLEFSLSFVKNREEPEPEMGLTSAIFMASAVATSSNFVLKPQLAALSSHLHISKICNLSFNRCLRPSLRRERCRRLCCSQVQIQDDTDEEACELVNGVELSIGEGSDSVAAYLLTAVKNNNGIGILLLSDIFGFEDSSTRDFAYRIACNGYNVLLPDLFNGDPWQKDRPMSSFDPWLATHTQTAKKSITTSIKWMVDEFIAAGSSKKFGIVGFCFGGGKVVDVLSEDHNDYFALGVSFYGTRIQPSVAAKIKVPVLYITGDQDPLCSVQVLEDIKGDNVGGSRVVVFKGRGHGFAHRPASAEDDQDAEEAFTIMRNWLHNGLVVEK
;
A
#
# COMPACT_ATOMS: atom_id res chain seq x y z
N MET A 1 -8.29 4.78 -3.98
CA MET A 1 -7.06 3.97 -4.08
C MET A 1 -6.12 4.38 -2.95
N SER A 2 -6.02 3.58 -1.91
CA SER A 2 -5.06 3.80 -0.81
C SER A 2 -3.71 3.19 -1.20
N CYS A 3 -2.62 3.93 -0.97
CA CYS A 3 -1.28 3.54 -1.41
C CYS A 3 -0.37 3.28 -0.20
N CYS A 4 -0.01 2.00 0.01
CA CYS A 4 0.80 1.54 1.14
C CYS A 4 2.27 1.32 0.73
N ILE A 5 3.21 1.85 1.53
CA ILE A 5 4.65 1.79 1.23
C ILE A 5 5.22 0.44 1.74
N ASN A 6 4.90 -0.65 1.03
CA ASN A 6 5.23 -2.02 1.46
C ASN A 6 6.72 -2.43 1.26
N LYS A 7 7.67 -1.51 1.44
CA LYS A 7 9.12 -1.81 1.44
C LYS A 7 9.87 -0.92 2.44
N PRO A 8 10.57 -1.48 3.45
CA PRO A 8 11.51 -0.69 4.25
C PRO A 8 12.67 -0.23 3.36
N PHE A 9 12.92 1.08 3.35
CA PHE A 9 13.98 1.70 2.53
C PHE A 9 15.12 2.21 3.44
N THR A 10 16.24 1.50 3.38
CA THR A 10 17.53 1.81 4.03
C THR A 10 18.56 2.20 2.95
N PRO A 11 18.89 3.50 2.79
CA PRO A 11 19.73 3.96 1.69
C PRO A 11 21.24 3.88 2.01
N THR A 12 21.87 2.73 1.82
CA THR A 12 23.36 2.62 1.89
C THR A 12 24.07 3.28 0.71
N SER A 13 23.43 3.37 -0.47
CA SER A 13 23.94 4.10 -1.63
C SER A 13 22.79 4.55 -2.55
N ILE A 14 22.68 5.86 -2.77
CA ILE A 14 21.86 6.45 -3.84
C ILE A 14 22.77 7.36 -4.65
N ALA A 15 22.95 7.04 -5.93
CA ALA A 15 23.77 7.81 -6.84
C ALA A 15 22.95 8.91 -7.54
N THR A 16 23.38 10.17 -7.43
CA THR A 16 22.87 11.26 -8.25
C THR A 16 23.43 11.12 -9.67
N ALA A 17 22.53 10.94 -10.66
CA ALA A 17 22.94 10.86 -12.06
C ALA A 17 23.43 12.23 -12.55
N ALA A 18 24.73 12.33 -12.85
CA ALA A 18 25.31 13.55 -13.41
C ALA A 18 24.88 13.74 -14.87
N VAL A 19 24.23 14.86 -15.18
CA VAL A 19 23.80 15.20 -16.54
C VAL A 19 25.01 15.40 -17.44
N THR A 20 25.12 14.59 -18.49
CA THR A 20 26.22 14.60 -19.46
C THR A 20 26.12 15.78 -20.43
N THR A 21 26.84 16.87 -20.16
CA THR A 21 27.06 17.96 -21.12
C THR A 21 28.22 17.62 -22.06
N SER A 22 27.90 17.17 -23.27
CA SER A 22 28.90 16.84 -24.29
C SER A 22 29.60 18.07 -24.86
N SER A 23 30.91 17.94 -25.03
CA SER A 23 31.83 18.81 -25.79
C SER A 23 31.91 20.30 -25.43
N LEU A 24 33.03 20.67 -24.80
CA LEU A 24 33.93 21.70 -25.36
C LEU A 24 35.38 21.43 -24.90
N LEU A 25 36.32 21.46 -25.85
CA LEU A 25 37.74 21.15 -25.61
C LEU A 25 38.51 22.38 -25.12
N ILE A 26 39.12 22.31 -23.93
CA ILE A 26 40.31 23.11 -23.56
C ILE A 26 41.35 22.18 -22.90
N SER A 27 42.62 22.51 -23.12
CA SER A 27 43.79 21.63 -22.99
C SER A 27 44.28 21.30 -21.57
N ASN A 28 44.97 20.16 -21.47
CA ASN A 28 45.85 19.74 -20.38
C ASN A 28 46.65 20.88 -19.72
N ILE A 29 46.69 20.90 -18.39
CA ILE A 29 47.90 21.26 -17.62
C ILE A 29 48.11 20.17 -16.56
N THR A 30 49.20 19.43 -16.66
CA THR A 30 49.67 18.51 -15.63
C THR A 30 50.56 19.24 -14.62
N CYS A 31 50.46 18.90 -13.33
CA CYS A 31 51.58 19.10 -12.42
C CYS A 31 51.59 18.05 -11.30
N ASN A 32 52.78 17.63 -10.90
CA ASN A 32 52.98 16.48 -10.01
C ASN A 32 52.73 16.81 -8.54
N SER A 33 52.27 15.80 -7.79
CA SER A 33 52.37 15.84 -6.33
C SER A 33 53.85 15.87 -5.91
N SER A 34 54.22 16.77 -4.99
CA SER A 34 55.47 16.68 -4.25
C SER A 34 55.23 16.87 -2.75
N ARG A 35 55.72 15.91 -1.95
CA ARG A 35 55.58 15.93 -0.48
C ARG A 35 56.73 16.72 0.14
N THR A 36 56.42 17.74 0.94
CA THR A 36 57.29 18.17 2.06
C THR A 36 56.46 18.35 3.33
N LYS A 37 57.08 18.08 4.49
CA LYS A 37 56.39 17.88 5.77
C LYS A 37 57.09 18.66 6.88
N ARG A 38 56.33 19.09 7.90
CA ARG A 38 56.75 19.74 9.17
C ARG A 38 57.13 21.23 9.09
N ARG A 39 56.42 22.05 9.89
CA ARG A 39 56.88 22.36 11.28
C ARG A 39 55.68 22.63 12.21
N ARG A 40 55.95 22.74 13.50
CA ARG A 40 54.94 22.90 14.57
C ARG A 40 54.56 24.37 14.77
N GLY A 41 53.30 24.63 15.10
CA GLY A 41 52.79 25.87 15.66
C GLY A 41 51.48 25.57 16.39
N SER A 42 51.24 26.17 17.55
CA SER A 42 49.99 26.06 18.32
C SER A 42 49.29 27.42 18.39
N VAL A 43 48.15 27.48 19.09
CA VAL A 43 47.22 28.62 19.20
C VAL A 43 46.35 28.81 17.95
N GLY A 44 45.03 28.66 18.12
CA GLY A 44 44.03 28.94 17.10
C GLY A 44 43.26 30.23 17.39
N TYR A 45 42.56 30.75 16.39
CA TYR A 45 41.66 31.90 16.54
C TYR A 45 40.42 31.79 15.64
N LYS A 46 39.37 32.47 16.12
CA LYS A 46 38.13 32.88 15.45
C LYS A 46 38.19 32.89 13.90
N THR A 47 37.24 32.22 13.26
CA THR A 47 36.83 32.54 11.90
C THR A 47 36.08 33.88 11.90
N HIS A 48 36.58 34.87 11.16
CA HIS A 48 35.88 36.13 10.92
C HIS A 48 35.35 36.19 9.49
N LEU A 49 34.19 36.82 9.35
CA LEU A 49 33.53 37.15 8.08
C LEU A 49 34.44 37.99 7.17
N VAL A 50 34.45 37.70 5.87
CA VAL A 50 35.04 38.59 4.84
C VAL A 50 34.06 38.71 3.68
N ASN A 51 33.54 39.92 3.47
CA ASN A 51 32.76 40.27 2.29
C ASN A 51 33.68 40.41 1.07
N TRP A 52 33.14 40.21 -0.14
CA TRP A 52 33.74 40.73 -1.36
C TRP A 52 32.78 41.72 -2.04
N VAL A 53 33.33 42.82 -2.59
CA VAL A 53 32.56 43.93 -3.14
C VAL A 53 33.25 44.46 -4.41
N CYS A 54 32.49 44.51 -5.50
CA CYS A 54 32.68 45.39 -6.66
C CYS A 54 31.26 45.80 -7.09
N ASN A 55 30.73 47.01 -6.87
CA ASN A 55 31.22 48.39 -7.10
C ASN A 55 31.00 48.87 -8.55
N ASN A 56 30.59 50.13 -8.71
CA ASN A 56 29.84 50.63 -9.88
C ASN A 56 30.71 51.17 -11.04
N GLY A 57 30.14 51.13 -12.25
CA GLY A 57 30.62 51.83 -13.45
C GLY A 57 29.46 52.47 -14.21
N VAL A 58 29.67 53.64 -14.83
CA VAL A 58 28.56 54.54 -15.24
C VAL A 58 28.28 54.50 -16.75
N GLY A 59 27.02 54.20 -17.08
CA GLY A 59 26.21 54.91 -18.09
C GLY A 59 26.48 54.70 -19.59
N LEU A 60 25.45 54.21 -20.30
CA LEU A 60 24.99 54.78 -21.59
C LEU A 60 23.67 54.15 -22.05
N ASN A 61 22.83 54.93 -22.73
CA ASN A 61 21.55 54.47 -23.28
C ASN A 61 21.74 53.50 -24.46
N LYS A 62 21.15 52.30 -24.39
CA LYS A 62 20.72 51.51 -25.56
C LYS A 62 19.74 50.41 -25.16
N LYS A 63 18.59 50.34 -25.85
CA LYS A 63 17.67 49.20 -25.76
C LYS A 63 18.35 47.93 -26.28
N LYS A 64 18.49 46.90 -25.44
CA LYS A 64 18.57 45.51 -25.87
C LYS A 64 17.78 44.64 -24.88
N THR A 65 16.99 43.73 -25.44
CA THR A 65 16.42 42.60 -24.71
C THR A 65 17.55 41.63 -24.32
N SER A 66 17.58 41.27 -23.04
CA SER A 66 18.35 40.16 -22.50
C SER A 66 17.44 39.42 -21.53
N GLY A 67 17.22 38.12 -21.74
CA GLY A 67 16.35 37.34 -20.89
C GLY A 67 16.84 37.33 -19.45
N PHE A 68 15.95 37.62 -18.51
CA PHE A 68 16.20 37.31 -17.10
C PHE A 68 16.18 35.78 -16.95
N VAL A 69 17.36 35.18 -16.80
CA VAL A 69 17.44 33.85 -16.20
C VAL A 69 17.12 34.03 -14.72
N ALA A 70 15.87 33.77 -14.34
CA ALA A 70 15.46 33.77 -12.94
C ALA A 70 16.29 32.73 -12.18
N CYS A 71 16.87 33.12 -11.05
CA CYS A 71 17.59 32.17 -10.20
C CYS A 71 16.56 31.29 -9.50
N ALA A 72 16.31 30.09 -10.03
CA ALA A 72 15.35 29.14 -9.46
C ALA A 72 15.70 28.83 -8.00
N GLY A 73 14.69 28.87 -7.13
CA GLY A 73 14.86 28.69 -5.70
C GLY A 73 15.13 27.24 -5.31
N LEU A 74 15.95 27.07 -4.28
CA LEU A 74 16.31 25.78 -3.69
C LEU A 74 15.49 25.56 -2.43
N LEU A 75 14.58 24.58 -2.42
CA LEU A 75 13.82 24.21 -1.23
C LEU A 75 14.36 22.92 -0.62
N GLU A 76 14.54 22.91 0.69
CA GLU A 76 14.89 21.72 1.47
C GLU A 76 13.61 21.11 2.06
N LEU A 77 13.17 19.98 1.51
CA LEU A 77 11.88 19.36 1.79
C LEU A 77 12.02 17.88 2.18
N PRO A 78 11.09 17.33 2.98
CA PRO A 78 10.97 15.90 3.18
C PRO A 78 10.68 15.18 1.85
N LEU A 79 11.23 13.98 1.69
CA LEU A 79 11.06 13.13 0.51
C LEU A 79 10.35 11.84 0.93
N LEU A 80 9.30 11.46 0.20
CA LEU A 80 8.59 10.19 0.42
C LEU A 80 8.79 9.30 -0.81
N PRO A 81 9.55 8.18 -0.69
CA PRO A 81 9.92 7.35 -1.84
C PRO A 81 8.80 6.39 -2.25
N PHE A 82 8.61 6.23 -3.56
CA PHE A 82 7.66 5.33 -4.19
C PHE A 82 8.33 4.58 -5.37
N PRO A 83 7.84 3.38 -5.71
CA PRO A 83 8.22 2.69 -6.94
C PRO A 83 7.56 3.33 -8.19
N SER A 84 8.03 2.95 -9.38
CA SER A 84 7.62 3.55 -10.66
C SER A 84 6.18 3.22 -11.09
N ASP A 85 5.59 2.11 -10.61
CA ASP A 85 4.17 1.76 -10.76
C ASP A 85 3.23 2.66 -9.92
N GLN A 86 3.77 3.61 -9.16
CA GLN A 86 3.03 4.45 -8.22
C GLN A 86 3.31 5.95 -8.41
N VAL A 87 3.78 6.35 -9.59
CA VAL A 87 4.08 7.75 -9.94
C VAL A 87 2.86 8.67 -9.74
N LEU A 88 3.13 9.86 -9.22
CA LEU A 88 2.17 10.94 -9.04
C LEU A 88 2.53 12.10 -9.96
N VAL A 89 1.59 12.55 -10.80
CA VAL A 89 1.78 13.71 -11.68
C VAL A 89 1.21 15.01 -11.07
N PRO A 90 1.59 16.21 -11.55
CA PRO A 90 0.90 17.45 -11.22
C PRO A 90 -0.61 17.34 -11.45
N SER A 91 -1.41 18.08 -10.67
CA SER A 91 -2.88 18.05 -10.62
C SER A 91 -3.55 16.72 -10.24
N GLU A 92 -2.80 15.61 -10.09
CA GLU A 92 -3.32 14.36 -9.54
C GLU A 92 -3.54 14.44 -8.02
N THR A 93 -4.58 13.77 -7.53
CA THR A 93 -4.88 13.62 -6.09
C THR A 93 -4.77 12.15 -5.69
N LYS A 94 -4.04 11.85 -4.61
CA LYS A 94 -3.73 10.49 -4.15
C LYS A 94 -3.86 10.40 -2.64
N THR A 95 -4.38 9.29 -2.13
CA THR A 95 -4.55 9.06 -0.69
C THR A 95 -3.55 8.02 -0.21
N LEU A 96 -2.79 8.39 0.81
CA LEU A 96 -1.75 7.57 1.44
C LEU A 96 -2.22 7.13 2.83
N HIS A 97 -1.87 5.91 3.23
CA HIS A 97 -1.99 5.48 4.62
C HIS A 97 -0.59 5.46 5.24
N LEU A 98 -0.34 6.37 6.19
CA LEU A 98 0.96 6.52 6.86
C LEU A 98 0.84 5.95 8.27
N PHE A 99 1.41 4.76 8.48
CA PHE A 99 1.42 4.07 9.77
C PHE A 99 2.82 3.94 10.40
N GLU A 100 3.90 3.89 9.58
CA GLU A 100 5.27 3.90 10.12
C GLU A 100 5.58 5.20 10.87
N ALA A 101 6.20 5.10 12.06
CA ALA A 101 6.58 6.25 12.88
C ALA A 101 7.48 7.27 12.13
N ARG A 102 8.31 6.81 11.18
CA ARG A 102 9.11 7.68 10.31
C ARG A 102 8.28 8.55 9.36
N TYR A 103 7.17 8.03 8.83
CA TYR A 103 6.27 8.80 7.95
C TYR A 103 5.26 9.65 8.73
N LEU A 104 4.84 9.21 9.93
CA LEU A 104 4.09 10.07 10.85
C LEU A 104 4.92 11.30 11.27
N LYS A 105 6.20 11.10 11.58
CA LYS A 105 7.11 12.21 11.90
C LYS A 105 7.44 13.10 10.69
N LEU A 106 7.39 12.56 9.47
CA LEU A 106 7.43 13.36 8.23
C LEU A 106 6.16 14.21 8.10
N LEU A 107 4.99 13.63 8.34
CA LEU A 107 3.69 14.32 8.32
C LEU A 107 3.67 15.50 9.30
N ASP A 108 4.16 15.31 10.53
CA ASP A 108 4.30 16.40 11.51
C ASP A 108 5.22 17.53 11.00
N GLU A 109 6.42 17.20 10.49
CA GLU A 109 7.34 18.21 9.94
C GLU A 109 6.70 19.00 8.79
N CYS A 110 5.93 18.31 7.93
CA CYS A 110 5.16 18.92 6.85
C CYS A 110 4.11 19.89 7.39
N LEU A 111 3.24 19.44 8.31
CA LEU A 111 2.14 20.22 8.83
C LEU A 111 2.61 21.45 9.64
N PHE A 112 3.64 21.29 10.48
CA PHE A 112 4.06 22.34 11.44
C PHE A 112 5.17 23.27 10.93
N LYS A 113 5.98 22.86 9.95
CA LYS A 113 7.19 23.63 9.54
C LYS A 113 7.36 23.79 8.04
N LYS A 114 7.03 22.78 7.23
CA LYS A 114 7.21 22.81 5.76
C LYS A 114 5.93 23.21 5.01
N LYS A 115 5.01 23.93 5.67
CA LYS A 115 3.81 24.53 5.04
C LYS A 115 2.89 23.52 4.31
N LYS A 116 2.77 22.30 4.86
CA LYS A 116 2.10 21.13 4.25
C LYS A 116 2.77 20.55 2.98
N LEU A 117 4.01 20.94 2.67
CA LEU A 117 4.73 20.52 1.47
C LEU A 117 5.74 19.39 1.73
N PHE A 118 5.78 18.42 0.83
CA PHE A 118 6.88 17.46 0.70
C PHE A 118 7.05 17.06 -0.77
N VAL A 119 7.95 16.11 -1.06
CA VAL A 119 8.17 15.60 -2.41
C VAL A 119 7.79 14.13 -2.49
N HIS A 120 6.80 13.81 -3.33
CA HIS A 120 6.56 12.43 -3.77
C HIS A 120 7.66 12.07 -4.77
N PHE A 121 8.40 11.01 -4.51
CA PHE A 121 9.67 10.76 -5.18
C PHE A 121 9.79 9.34 -5.75
N VAL A 122 10.08 9.19 -7.04
CA VAL A 122 10.14 7.90 -7.74
C VAL A 122 11.58 7.38 -7.82
N LEU A 123 11.76 6.12 -7.40
CA LEU A 123 13.02 5.40 -7.42
C LEU A 123 13.01 4.28 -8.47
N ASP A 124 13.85 4.42 -9.50
CA ASP A 124 14.11 3.36 -10.48
C ASP A 124 15.26 2.45 -10.00
N PRO A 125 15.21 1.12 -10.16
CA PRO A 125 16.31 0.23 -9.83
C PRO A 125 17.46 0.37 -10.84
N ILE A 126 18.70 0.58 -10.36
CA ILE A 126 19.89 0.59 -11.21
C ILE A 126 20.36 -0.85 -11.41
N VAL A 127 20.24 -1.36 -12.63
CA VAL A 127 20.80 -2.66 -13.02
C VAL A 127 22.32 -2.51 -13.24
N VAL A 128 23.09 -2.55 -12.15
CA VAL A 128 24.55 -2.53 -12.19
C VAL A 128 25.08 -3.93 -12.52
N SER A 129 25.79 -4.08 -13.63
CA SER A 129 26.25 -5.36 -14.17
C SER A 129 27.53 -5.91 -13.50
N SER A 130 27.60 -5.91 -12.16
CA SER A 130 28.74 -6.47 -11.42
C SER A 130 28.39 -6.93 -10.00
N THR A 131 28.35 -8.25 -9.79
CA THR A 131 28.67 -9.07 -8.58
C THR A 131 28.38 -8.62 -7.13
N SER A 132 27.80 -7.45 -6.85
CA SER A 132 27.41 -6.99 -5.52
C SER A 132 25.92 -7.19 -5.27
N THR A 133 25.55 -7.72 -4.12
CA THR A 133 24.15 -7.98 -3.70
C THR A 133 23.37 -6.74 -3.26
N GLU A 134 23.81 -5.55 -3.65
CA GLU A 134 23.21 -4.26 -3.26
C GLU A 134 22.42 -3.66 -4.44
N THR A 135 21.10 -3.62 -4.33
CA THR A 135 20.27 -2.90 -5.31
C THR A 135 20.42 -1.39 -5.09
N SER A 136 21.28 -0.77 -5.90
CA SER A 136 21.33 0.69 -6.02
C SER A 136 20.07 1.22 -6.71
N PHE A 137 19.58 2.38 -6.28
CA PHE A 137 18.42 3.04 -6.88
C PHE A 137 18.79 4.40 -7.47
N ALA A 138 18.23 4.72 -8.63
CA ALA A 138 18.35 6.01 -9.30
C ALA A 138 17.21 6.92 -8.85
N ALA A 139 17.59 8.13 -8.45
CA ALA A 139 16.66 9.18 -8.09
C ALA A 139 16.16 9.87 -9.37
N ARG A 140 15.02 9.44 -9.93
CA ARG A 140 14.59 9.83 -11.29
C ARG A 140 13.58 10.99 -11.33
N TYR A 141 12.42 10.87 -10.67
CA TYR A 141 11.36 11.88 -10.74
C TYR A 141 10.93 12.37 -9.36
N GLY A 142 10.77 13.69 -9.20
CA GLY A 142 10.08 14.28 -8.07
C GLY A 142 8.82 15.04 -8.50
N CYS A 143 7.75 14.89 -7.73
CA CYS A 143 6.58 15.75 -7.76
C CYS A 143 6.49 16.47 -6.41
N LEU A 144 6.49 17.81 -6.42
CA LEU A 144 6.17 18.61 -5.25
C LEU A 144 4.70 18.36 -4.92
N VAL A 145 4.39 18.03 -3.66
CA VAL A 145 3.04 17.74 -3.21
C VAL A 145 2.63 18.61 -2.04
N VAL A 146 1.33 18.92 -1.98
CA VAL A 146 0.66 19.53 -0.82
C VAL A 146 -0.29 18.53 -0.18
N ILE A 147 -0.42 18.61 1.15
CA ILE A 147 -1.42 17.85 1.91
C ILE A 147 -2.75 18.62 1.92
N ASP A 148 -3.76 18.09 1.25
CA ASP A 148 -5.11 18.64 1.22
C ASP A 148 -5.86 18.33 2.52
N LYS A 149 -5.92 17.04 2.90
CA LYS A 149 -6.67 16.53 4.07
C LYS A 149 -5.83 15.51 4.85
N VAL A 150 -6.00 15.51 6.18
CA VAL A 150 -5.45 14.52 7.10
C VAL A 150 -6.58 14.03 7.99
N GLU A 151 -6.67 12.71 8.17
CA GLU A 151 -7.54 12.03 9.12
C GLU A 151 -6.64 11.14 10.00
N GLN A 152 -6.81 11.18 11.32
CA GLN A 152 -6.14 10.26 12.23
C GLN A 152 -6.97 8.99 12.35
N LEU A 153 -6.29 7.84 12.36
CA LEU A 153 -6.86 6.51 12.53
C LEU A 153 -6.27 5.88 13.79
N ASP A 154 -6.89 4.81 14.30
CA ASP A 154 -6.32 4.04 15.42
C ASP A 154 -4.93 3.47 15.09
N VAL A 155 -4.68 3.20 13.79
CA VAL A 155 -3.36 2.82 13.25
C VAL A 155 -2.91 3.87 12.22
N GLY A 156 -2.27 4.94 12.71
CA GLY A 156 -1.60 5.94 11.87
C GLY A 156 -2.52 7.06 11.36
N ALA A 157 -2.31 7.50 10.12
CA ALA A 157 -3.09 8.58 9.52
C ALA A 157 -3.38 8.33 8.03
N LEU A 158 -4.59 8.69 7.60
CA LEU A 158 -4.95 8.79 6.19
C LEU A 158 -4.66 10.21 5.70
N VAL A 159 -3.87 10.32 4.63
CA VAL A 159 -3.34 11.60 4.13
C VAL A 159 -3.66 11.73 2.65
N THR A 160 -4.57 12.64 2.32
CA THR A 160 -4.87 12.97 0.92
C THR A 160 -3.96 14.11 0.46
N ILE A 161 -3.16 13.80 -0.57
CA ILE A 161 -2.15 14.68 -1.14
C ILE A 161 -2.46 15.02 -2.60
N ARG A 162 -1.91 16.15 -3.07
CA ARG A 162 -2.07 16.62 -4.44
C ARG A 162 -0.74 17.01 -5.06
N GLY A 163 -0.49 16.58 -6.29
CA GLY A 163 0.66 17.00 -7.09
C GLY A 163 0.56 18.46 -7.52
N ILE A 164 1.55 19.28 -7.19
CA ILE A 164 1.63 20.69 -7.58
C ILE A 164 2.36 20.85 -8.91
N GLY A 165 3.58 20.31 -8.98
CA GLY A 165 4.54 20.59 -10.05
C GLY A 165 5.78 19.70 -9.94
N ARG A 166 6.57 19.63 -11.01
CA ARG A 166 7.73 18.73 -11.09
C ARG A 166 8.95 19.33 -10.40
N VAL A 167 9.77 18.47 -9.79
CA VAL A 167 11.02 18.88 -9.13
C VAL A 167 12.15 17.90 -9.42
N THR A 168 13.37 18.42 -9.47
CA THR A 168 14.61 17.64 -9.58
C THR A 168 15.34 17.63 -8.23
N LEU A 169 15.75 16.45 -7.76
CA LEU A 169 16.53 16.30 -6.54
C LEU A 169 18.01 16.64 -6.82
N VAL A 170 18.51 17.69 -6.17
CA VAL A 170 19.92 18.14 -6.31
C VAL A 170 20.84 17.34 -5.39
N LYS A 171 20.39 17.11 -4.15
CA LYS A 171 21.10 16.29 -3.15
C LYS A 171 20.14 15.81 -2.06
N PHE A 172 20.47 14.68 -1.45
CA PHE A 172 19.98 14.35 -0.12
C PHE A 172 20.66 15.27 0.90
N ALA A 173 19.91 15.74 1.89
CA ALA A 173 20.41 16.51 3.02
C ALA A 173 20.55 15.63 4.27
N LYS A 174 19.63 14.68 4.46
CA LYS A 174 19.48 13.87 5.67
C LYS A 174 18.65 12.62 5.39
N SER A 175 18.92 11.53 6.11
CA SER A 175 18.28 10.21 5.94
C SER A 175 17.33 9.81 7.10
N GLU A 176 17.59 10.33 8.30
CA GLU A 176 16.88 9.99 9.53
C GLU A 176 16.27 11.24 10.20
N PRO A 177 15.07 11.16 10.80
CA PRO A 177 14.21 9.99 10.92
C PRO A 177 13.45 9.64 9.62
N PHE A 178 13.50 10.53 8.63
CA PHE A 178 12.97 10.37 7.28
C PHE A 178 13.92 11.04 6.29
N LEU A 179 13.76 10.73 5.00
CA LEU A 179 14.55 11.34 3.93
C LEU A 179 14.22 12.82 3.78
N GLU A 180 15.23 13.67 3.70
CA GLU A 180 15.10 15.10 3.45
C GLU A 180 16.15 15.51 2.41
N GLY A 181 15.78 16.37 1.46
CA GLY A 181 16.63 16.72 0.34
C GLY A 181 16.35 18.09 -0.24
N VAL A 182 17.35 18.61 -0.96
CA VAL A 182 17.27 19.92 -1.62
C VAL A 182 16.83 19.71 -3.06
N VAL A 183 15.73 20.35 -3.43
CA VAL A 183 15.10 20.24 -4.75
C VAL A 183 15.06 21.59 -5.47
N LEU A 184 15.07 21.50 -6.81
CA LEU A 184 14.80 22.60 -7.74
C LEU A 184 13.48 22.35 -8.47
N PRO A 185 12.74 23.38 -8.90
CA PRO A 185 11.60 23.21 -9.80
C PRO A 185 12.07 22.80 -11.19
N LEU A 186 11.38 21.84 -11.80
CA LEU A 186 11.57 21.48 -13.21
C LEU A 186 10.50 22.19 -14.05
N GLN A 187 10.87 23.35 -14.58
CA GLN A 187 10.02 24.14 -15.47
C GLN A 187 10.13 23.66 -16.92
N ASP A 188 9.03 23.73 -17.67
CA ASP A 188 9.07 23.60 -19.14
C ASP A 188 9.84 24.75 -19.80
N ASN A 189 10.29 24.51 -21.03
CA ASN A 189 10.78 25.59 -21.90
C ASN A 189 9.65 26.56 -22.23
N VAL A 190 9.89 27.87 -22.07
CA VAL A 190 8.87 28.90 -22.35
C VAL A 190 8.60 28.98 -23.86
N PRO A 191 7.39 28.65 -24.33
CA PRO A 191 7.08 28.51 -25.74
C PRO A 191 6.95 29.88 -26.43
N GLN A 192 7.46 29.99 -27.66
CA GLN A 192 7.49 31.25 -28.42
C GLN A 192 6.10 31.72 -28.88
N ASN A 193 5.11 30.83 -28.94
CA ASN A 193 3.88 31.02 -29.73
C ASN A 193 2.58 30.78 -28.92
N GLY A 194 2.31 31.63 -27.92
CA GLY A 194 1.24 31.40 -26.93
C GLY A 194 -0.21 31.25 -27.48
N SER A 195 -0.48 31.62 -28.73
CA SER A 195 -1.80 31.42 -29.36
C SER A 195 -2.11 29.95 -29.66
N GLU A 196 -1.09 29.16 -30.00
CA GLU A 196 -1.23 27.77 -30.45
C GLU A 196 -1.53 26.84 -29.26
N ILE A 197 -0.79 27.05 -28.17
CA ILE A 197 -1.03 26.42 -26.87
C ILE A 197 -2.41 26.81 -26.31
N SER A 198 -2.87 28.05 -26.53
CA SER A 198 -4.23 28.45 -26.12
C SER A 198 -5.33 27.66 -26.84
N SER A 199 -5.10 27.26 -28.11
CA SER A 199 -5.99 26.33 -28.83
C SER A 199 -5.91 24.93 -28.22
N LYS A 200 -4.70 24.36 -28.11
CA LYS A 200 -4.47 23.00 -27.60
C LYS A 200 -4.98 22.80 -26.17
N VAL A 201 -4.90 23.82 -25.31
CA VAL A 201 -5.49 23.82 -23.96
C VAL A 201 -7.02 23.87 -23.99
N LEU A 202 -7.64 24.59 -24.93
CA LEU A 202 -9.09 24.60 -25.11
C LEU A 202 -9.58 23.25 -25.66
N GLU A 203 -8.92 22.71 -26.68
CA GLU A 203 -9.23 21.39 -27.27
C GLU A 203 -9.12 20.26 -26.23
N LEU A 204 -8.05 20.27 -25.41
CA LEU A 204 -7.88 19.30 -24.34
C LEU A 204 -8.95 19.46 -23.26
N LYS A 205 -9.30 20.69 -22.89
CA LYS A 205 -10.41 20.97 -21.96
C LYS A 205 -11.74 20.47 -22.51
N GLU A 206 -12.02 20.64 -23.79
CA GLU A 206 -13.25 20.15 -24.42
C GLU A 206 -13.30 18.62 -24.44
N ALA A 207 -12.20 17.96 -24.84
CA ALA A 207 -12.09 16.50 -24.81
C ALA A 207 -12.24 15.90 -23.39
N LEU A 208 -11.65 16.52 -22.35
CA LEU A 208 -11.81 16.07 -20.96
C LEU A 208 -13.26 16.22 -20.46
N ASN A 209 -13.98 17.24 -20.91
CA ASN A 209 -15.42 17.38 -20.63
C ASN A 209 -16.26 16.37 -21.43
N GLY A 210 -15.83 16.00 -22.63
CA GLY A 210 -16.38 14.89 -23.42
C GLY A 210 -16.27 13.56 -22.66
N LEU A 211 -15.05 13.17 -22.30
CA LEU A 211 -14.74 11.96 -21.54
C LEU A 211 -15.53 11.86 -20.22
N ASN A 212 -15.54 12.91 -19.39
CA ASN A 212 -16.33 12.91 -18.15
C ASN A 212 -17.85 12.81 -18.43
N SER A 213 -18.32 13.39 -19.55
CA SER A 213 -19.71 13.22 -20.02
C SER A 213 -20.01 11.83 -20.61
N LEU A 214 -19.00 10.98 -20.82
CA LEU A 214 -19.13 9.57 -21.17
C LEU A 214 -19.04 8.68 -19.92
N GLU A 215 -18.11 8.96 -18.98
CA GLU A 215 -18.03 8.32 -17.66
C GLU A 215 -19.42 8.27 -16.98
N ILE A 216 -20.06 9.43 -16.86
CA ILE A 216 -21.38 9.61 -16.21
C ILE A 216 -22.53 8.93 -16.97
N LYS A 217 -22.38 8.65 -18.28
CA LYS A 217 -23.40 7.96 -19.08
C LYS A 217 -23.26 6.44 -19.03
N LEU A 218 -22.03 5.94 -18.96
CA LEU A 218 -21.73 4.51 -18.94
C LEU A 218 -21.98 3.89 -17.56
N LYS A 219 -21.85 4.66 -16.48
CA LYS A 219 -22.12 4.21 -15.10
C LYS A 219 -23.45 4.74 -14.59
N ALA A 220 -24.50 3.90 -14.68
CA ALA A 220 -25.88 4.23 -14.32
C ALA A 220 -26.15 4.29 -12.79
N GLY A 221 -25.27 4.92 -12.03
CA GLY A 221 -25.43 5.25 -10.61
C GLY A 221 -24.93 6.67 -10.36
N LYS A 222 -25.76 7.55 -9.81
CA LYS A 222 -25.47 8.99 -9.67
C LYS A 222 -24.63 9.35 -8.44
N ASP A 223 -24.40 8.36 -7.58
CA ASP A 223 -23.94 8.56 -6.21
C ASP A 223 -22.56 7.92 -5.96
N GLU A 224 -21.82 7.54 -7.01
CA GLU A 224 -20.39 7.16 -6.91
C GLU A 224 -19.51 8.43 -6.80
N PRO A 225 -18.82 8.69 -5.67
CA PRO A 225 -17.86 9.80 -5.55
C PRO A 225 -16.56 9.59 -6.35
N LEU A 226 -16.44 8.45 -7.06
CA LEU A 226 -15.28 8.07 -7.86
C LEU A 226 -15.42 8.45 -9.34
N GLN A 227 -16.61 8.81 -9.82
CA GLN A 227 -16.77 9.56 -11.06
C GLN A 227 -16.20 10.98 -10.82
N THR A 228 -15.56 11.62 -11.81
CA THR A 228 -14.93 12.97 -11.75
C THR A 228 -13.44 13.09 -11.34
N GLN A 229 -12.60 12.04 -11.24
CA GLN A 229 -11.15 12.26 -10.99
C GLN A 229 -10.50 13.18 -12.04
N THR A 230 -10.81 12.94 -13.31
CA THR A 230 -10.48 13.78 -14.48
C THR A 230 -10.91 15.24 -14.27
N THR A 231 -12.16 15.47 -13.88
CA THR A 231 -12.74 16.81 -13.68
C THR A 231 -12.18 17.52 -12.46
N ASN A 232 -11.94 16.82 -11.33
CA ASN A 232 -11.33 17.40 -10.13
C ASN A 232 -9.88 17.83 -10.36
N SER A 233 -9.16 17.09 -11.21
CA SER A 233 -7.81 17.44 -11.68
C SER A 233 -7.85 18.68 -12.60
N LEU A 234 -8.74 18.68 -13.60
CA LEU A 234 -8.95 19.81 -14.50
C LEU A 234 -9.42 21.08 -13.78
N GLU A 235 -10.38 20.99 -12.87
CA GLU A 235 -10.85 22.11 -12.05
C GLU A 235 -9.73 22.72 -11.20
N TRP A 236 -8.84 21.90 -10.66
CA TRP A 236 -7.68 22.39 -9.91
C TRP A 236 -6.65 23.04 -10.85
N ALA A 237 -6.36 22.42 -12.00
CA ALA A 237 -5.43 22.96 -12.99
C ALA A 237 -5.88 24.33 -13.53
N LEU A 238 -7.19 24.50 -13.74
CA LEU A 238 -7.81 25.75 -14.20
C LEU A 238 -7.84 26.86 -13.14
N LYS A 239 -7.75 26.53 -11.85
CA LYS A 239 -7.60 27.51 -10.76
C LYS A 239 -6.14 27.94 -10.66
N GLU A 240 -5.88 29.11 -10.09
CA GLU A 240 -4.53 29.48 -9.64
C GLU A 240 -4.33 28.94 -8.21
N PRO A 241 -3.37 28.03 -7.97
CA PRO A 241 -3.20 27.46 -6.64
C PRO A 241 -2.67 28.52 -5.66
N SER A 242 -3.47 28.88 -4.65
CA SER A 242 -3.06 29.77 -3.56
C SER A 242 -2.14 29.03 -2.58
N LEU A 243 -0.92 28.76 -3.01
CA LEU A 243 0.09 28.00 -2.27
C LEU A 243 1.10 28.95 -1.62
N ASP A 244 1.52 28.62 -0.39
CA ASP A 244 2.54 29.37 0.35
C ASP A 244 3.98 28.92 -0.04
N CYS A 245 4.20 28.66 -1.33
CA CYS A 245 5.49 28.30 -1.92
C CYS A 245 6.01 29.41 -2.85
N GLU A 246 7.27 29.30 -3.26
CA GLU A 246 7.84 30.23 -4.24
C GLU A 246 7.20 30.01 -5.62
N GLU A 247 6.90 31.12 -6.31
CA GLU A 247 6.27 31.14 -7.65
C GLU A 247 6.97 30.22 -8.66
N SER A 248 8.30 30.06 -8.56
CA SER A 248 9.08 29.19 -9.45
C SER A 248 8.71 27.69 -9.36
N PHE A 249 8.07 27.24 -8.28
CA PHE A 249 7.55 25.87 -8.12
C PHE A 249 6.08 25.70 -8.55
N ILE A 250 5.39 26.78 -8.92
CA ILE A 250 4.02 26.72 -9.43
C ILE A 250 4.09 26.61 -10.96
N PRO A 251 3.76 25.45 -11.56
CA PRO A 251 3.83 25.30 -13.01
C PRO A 251 2.80 26.17 -13.72
N SER A 252 3.08 26.49 -15.00
CA SER A 252 2.24 27.35 -15.83
C SER A 252 0.81 26.77 -15.98
N PHE A 253 -0.17 27.63 -16.29
CA PHE A 253 -1.55 27.20 -16.55
C PHE A 253 -1.63 26.09 -17.62
N ALA A 254 -0.87 26.23 -18.71
CA ALA A 254 -0.81 25.24 -19.78
C ALA A 254 -0.15 23.92 -19.30
N GLU A 255 0.92 23.99 -18.50
CA GLU A 255 1.55 22.81 -17.90
C GLU A 255 0.59 22.09 -16.95
N ARG A 256 -0.12 22.82 -16.07
CA ARG A 256 -1.15 22.23 -15.18
C ARG A 256 -2.22 21.49 -15.96
N VAL A 257 -2.80 22.11 -16.99
CA VAL A 257 -3.86 21.46 -17.80
C VAL A 257 -3.29 20.27 -18.59
N SER A 258 -2.02 20.30 -19.01
CA SER A 258 -1.39 19.19 -19.73
C SER A 258 -1.31 17.87 -18.93
N PHE A 259 -1.36 17.91 -17.59
CA PHE A 259 -1.41 16.71 -16.74
C PHE A 259 -2.84 16.26 -16.35
N ALA A 260 -3.87 17.09 -16.57
CA ALA A 260 -5.24 16.81 -16.16
C ALA A 260 -5.90 15.61 -16.90
N ALA A 261 -5.29 15.13 -17.99
CA ALA A 261 -5.69 13.92 -18.70
C ALA A 261 -5.18 12.62 -18.07
N LEU A 262 -4.06 12.67 -17.34
CA LEU A 262 -3.30 11.49 -16.89
C LEU A 262 -3.82 10.98 -15.54
N GLN A 263 -5.14 10.99 -15.39
CA GLN A 263 -5.85 10.57 -14.19
C GLN A 263 -6.36 9.13 -14.32
N ASN A 264 -6.53 8.47 -13.17
CA ASN A 264 -7.04 7.11 -13.11
C ASN A 264 -8.57 7.07 -13.27
N MET A 265 -9.08 6.08 -13.99
CA MET A 265 -10.49 5.94 -14.31
C MET A 265 -11.16 4.88 -13.43
N SER A 266 -12.43 5.10 -13.11
CA SER A 266 -13.18 4.30 -12.12
C SER A 266 -13.78 3.05 -12.76
N GLY A 267 -12.96 2.03 -12.89
CA GLY A 267 -13.28 0.73 -13.53
C GLY A 267 -12.14 0.15 -14.38
N SER A 268 -11.00 0.84 -14.50
CA SER A 268 -9.85 0.36 -15.29
C SER A 268 -9.32 -1.00 -14.84
N THR A 269 -9.00 -1.83 -15.83
CA THR A 269 -8.29 -3.10 -15.69
C THR A 269 -6.85 -2.91 -15.23
N GLN A 270 -6.21 -4.00 -14.79
CA GLN A 270 -4.78 -3.97 -14.42
C GLN A 270 -3.86 -3.56 -15.59
N SER A 271 -4.22 -3.92 -16.83
CA SER A 271 -3.48 -3.51 -18.03
C SER A 271 -3.54 -2.00 -18.26
N GLU A 272 -4.74 -1.42 -18.20
CA GLU A 272 -4.94 0.02 -18.36
C GLU A 272 -4.30 0.83 -17.23
N MET A 273 -4.35 0.32 -15.99
CA MET A 273 -3.68 0.95 -14.85
C MET A 273 -2.16 0.98 -15.04
N LEU A 274 -1.54 -0.12 -15.49
CA LEU A 274 -0.10 -0.16 -15.77
C LEU A 274 0.27 0.78 -16.92
N LYS A 275 -0.46 0.73 -18.04
CA LYS A 275 -0.27 1.62 -19.19
C LYS A 275 -0.39 3.11 -18.80
N LEU A 276 -1.30 3.45 -17.90
CA LEU A 276 -1.41 4.81 -17.36
C LEU A 276 -0.14 5.24 -16.58
N GLN A 277 0.48 4.35 -15.80
CA GLN A 277 1.74 4.71 -15.11
C GLN A 277 2.89 4.93 -16.10
N GLU A 278 2.99 4.12 -17.16
CA GLU A 278 3.99 4.30 -18.21
C GLU A 278 3.83 5.66 -18.92
N GLU A 279 2.60 6.00 -19.32
CA GLU A 279 2.26 7.27 -19.98
C GLU A 279 2.44 8.48 -19.04
N LYS A 280 2.24 8.32 -17.72
CA LYS A 280 2.61 9.33 -16.70
C LYS A 280 4.13 9.53 -16.59
N LEU A 281 4.93 8.47 -16.51
CA LEU A 281 6.40 8.57 -16.40
C LEU A 281 6.96 9.32 -17.62
N LYS A 282 6.47 8.99 -18.81
CA LYS A 282 6.76 9.70 -20.07
C LYS A 282 6.38 11.19 -19.99
N ALA A 283 5.17 11.53 -19.53
CA ALA A 283 4.76 12.92 -19.36
C ALA A 283 5.62 13.72 -18.36
N MET A 284 6.20 13.06 -17.35
CA MET A 284 7.11 13.70 -16.40
C MET A 284 8.45 14.09 -17.04
N ASP A 285 8.96 13.27 -17.98
CA ASP A 285 10.20 13.53 -18.73
C ASP A 285 10.06 14.67 -19.79
N MET A 286 8.86 14.89 -20.34
CA MET A 286 8.60 15.90 -21.39
C MET A 286 8.86 17.33 -20.89
N LYS A 287 9.56 18.17 -21.69
CA LYS A 287 9.95 19.54 -21.31
C LYS A 287 9.33 20.64 -22.18
N GLU A 288 8.61 20.24 -23.22
CA GLU A 288 7.83 21.14 -24.07
C GLU A 288 6.36 21.01 -23.68
N THR A 289 5.74 22.09 -23.20
CA THR A 289 4.33 22.07 -22.79
C THR A 289 3.41 21.67 -23.94
N GLU A 290 3.76 22.10 -25.15
CA GLU A 290 3.02 21.84 -26.37
C GLU A 290 3.01 20.36 -26.78
N GLU A 291 4.16 19.70 -26.72
CA GLU A 291 4.30 18.26 -26.98
C GLU A 291 3.47 17.47 -25.95
N ARG A 292 3.51 17.86 -24.68
CA ARG A 292 2.71 17.20 -23.63
C ARG A 292 1.20 17.46 -23.77
N LEU A 293 0.80 18.61 -24.29
CA LEU A 293 -0.61 18.90 -24.60
C LEU A 293 -1.13 18.03 -25.77
N GLU A 294 -0.36 17.89 -26.85
CA GLU A 294 -0.70 16.98 -27.96
C GLU A 294 -0.76 15.52 -27.49
N PHE A 295 0.23 15.09 -26.71
CA PHE A 295 0.28 13.77 -26.11
C PHE A 295 -0.96 13.49 -25.25
N SER A 296 -1.29 14.37 -24.29
CA SER A 296 -2.47 14.24 -23.46
C SER A 296 -3.79 14.30 -24.26
N LEU A 297 -3.86 15.10 -25.33
CA LEU A 297 -5.01 15.13 -26.24
C LEU A 297 -5.19 13.79 -26.99
N SER A 298 -4.09 13.17 -27.44
CA SER A 298 -4.13 11.84 -28.06
C SER A 298 -4.54 10.76 -27.06
N PHE A 299 -4.07 10.85 -25.82
CA PHE A 299 -4.40 9.91 -24.74
C PHE A 299 -5.88 9.97 -24.35
N VAL A 300 -6.50 11.15 -24.33
CA VAL A 300 -7.96 11.29 -24.11
C VAL A 300 -8.76 10.70 -25.28
N LYS A 301 -8.40 11.01 -26.52
CA LYS A 301 -9.12 10.49 -27.71
C LYS A 301 -9.08 8.95 -27.78
N ASN A 302 -7.93 8.35 -27.46
CA ASN A 302 -7.77 6.90 -27.33
C ASN A 302 -8.56 6.26 -26.17
N ARG A 303 -9.18 7.05 -25.28
CA ARG A 303 -10.14 6.59 -24.25
C ARG A 303 -11.60 6.79 -24.65
N GLU A 304 -11.90 7.65 -25.63
CA GLU A 304 -13.25 7.86 -26.16
C GLU A 304 -13.63 6.81 -27.21
N GLU A 305 -12.65 6.31 -27.98
CA GLU A 305 -12.81 5.26 -28.99
C GLU A 305 -12.01 3.99 -28.61
N PRO A 306 -12.59 3.00 -27.92
CA PRO A 306 -11.89 1.76 -27.56
C PRO A 306 -11.70 0.83 -28.77
N GLU A 307 -10.45 0.46 -29.05
CA GLU A 307 -10.07 -0.55 -30.05
C GLU A 307 -10.74 -1.91 -29.77
N PRO A 308 -11.33 -2.58 -30.77
CA PRO A 308 -11.96 -3.89 -30.60
C PRO A 308 -10.92 -5.01 -30.53
N GLU A 309 -10.45 -5.35 -29.32
CA GLU A 309 -9.46 -6.43 -29.13
C GLU A 309 -9.95 -7.79 -29.67
N MET A 310 -9.15 -8.38 -30.57
CA MET A 310 -9.43 -9.68 -31.16
C MET A 310 -8.90 -10.82 -30.27
N GLY A 311 -9.79 -11.50 -29.54
CA GLY A 311 -9.38 -12.56 -28.59
C GLY A 311 -10.45 -13.58 -28.19
N LEU A 312 -10.92 -14.39 -29.15
CA LEU A 312 -11.55 -15.73 -28.99
C LEU A 312 -12.10 -16.10 -27.58
N THR A 313 -13.41 -16.32 -27.37
CA THR A 313 -14.13 -17.45 -28.01
C THR A 313 -15.66 -17.33 -28.06
N SER A 314 -16.24 -17.87 -29.14
CA SER A 314 -17.56 -18.53 -29.26
C SER A 314 -18.86 -17.69 -29.23
N ALA A 315 -19.50 -17.68 -30.41
CA ALA A 315 -20.96 -17.73 -30.64
C ALA A 315 -21.90 -16.77 -29.87
N ILE A 316 -22.39 -15.74 -30.58
CA ILE A 316 -23.62 -15.88 -31.40
C ILE A 316 -23.50 -14.93 -32.61
N PHE A 317 -23.70 -15.45 -33.82
CA PHE A 317 -23.72 -14.65 -35.05
C PHE A 317 -25.01 -14.94 -35.82
N MET A 318 -25.97 -14.03 -35.73
CA MET A 318 -27.13 -13.97 -36.63
C MET A 318 -27.29 -12.53 -37.11
N ALA A 319 -26.53 -12.21 -38.16
CA ALA A 319 -26.66 -10.95 -38.86
C ALA A 319 -27.90 -10.97 -39.77
N SER A 320 -28.65 -9.87 -39.76
CA SER A 320 -29.29 -9.32 -40.96
C SER A 320 -29.59 -7.85 -40.71
N ALA A 321 -29.35 -7.01 -41.72
CA ALA A 321 -29.43 -5.56 -41.61
C ALA A 321 -29.89 -4.94 -42.94
N VAL A 322 -30.19 -3.64 -42.87
CA VAL A 322 -30.28 -2.70 -44.01
C VAL A 322 -31.61 -2.65 -44.81
N ALA A 323 -32.15 -1.42 -44.85
CA ALA A 323 -32.92 -0.76 -45.91
C ALA A 323 -34.46 -0.94 -46.06
N THR A 324 -35.16 0.20 -45.88
CA THR A 324 -36.19 0.83 -46.77
C THR A 324 -37.44 0.03 -47.21
N SER A 325 -38.67 0.58 -47.26
CA SER A 325 -39.15 1.97 -47.27
C SER A 325 -40.67 2.08 -47.02
N SER A 326 -41.11 3.25 -46.54
CA SER A 326 -42.38 3.95 -46.86
C SER A 326 -43.67 3.15 -47.21
N ASN A 327 -44.71 3.21 -46.36
CA ASN A 327 -45.86 4.12 -46.61
C ASN A 327 -47.05 4.02 -45.62
N PHE A 328 -47.54 5.19 -45.21
CA PHE A 328 -48.95 5.62 -45.05
C PHE A 328 -50.07 4.69 -44.47
N VAL A 329 -50.54 5.09 -43.26
CA VAL A 329 -51.94 5.52 -42.95
C VAL A 329 -53.04 4.52 -42.48
N LEU A 330 -53.96 5.08 -41.67
CA LEU A 330 -55.29 4.64 -41.18
C LEU A 330 -55.42 3.70 -39.95
N LYS A 331 -55.91 4.33 -38.85
CA LYS A 331 -56.77 3.79 -37.76
C LYS A 331 -58.25 3.91 -38.17
N PRO A 332 -59.26 3.45 -37.38
CA PRO A 332 -59.42 2.23 -36.57
C PRO A 332 -60.83 1.60 -36.82
N GLN A 333 -61.48 1.01 -35.78
CA GLN A 333 -62.87 0.48 -35.66
C GLN A 333 -63.03 -1.05 -35.81
N LEU A 334 -63.99 -1.75 -35.16
CA LEU A 334 -64.75 -1.54 -33.90
C LEU A 334 -65.43 -2.88 -33.52
N ALA A 335 -65.52 -3.20 -32.22
CA ALA A 335 -66.47 -4.19 -31.64
C ALA A 335 -66.38 -5.65 -32.18
N ALA A 336 -67.11 -6.63 -31.66
CA ALA A 336 -67.36 -7.05 -30.27
C ALA A 336 -67.95 -8.48 -30.28
N LEU A 337 -67.85 -9.23 -29.17
CA LEU A 337 -68.92 -10.04 -28.54
C LEU A 337 -68.37 -10.96 -27.43
N SER A 338 -69.25 -11.54 -26.62
CA SER A 338 -68.90 -12.32 -25.43
C SER A 338 -69.87 -13.49 -25.16
N SER A 339 -69.39 -14.44 -24.36
CA SER A 339 -70.18 -15.29 -23.47
C SER A 339 -69.48 -15.28 -22.10
N HIS A 340 -70.12 -14.94 -20.97
CA HIS A 340 -71.25 -15.60 -20.27
C HIS A 340 -70.91 -17.02 -19.79
N LEU A 341 -71.09 -17.42 -18.51
CA LEU A 341 -71.51 -16.77 -17.24
C LEU A 341 -70.87 -17.60 -16.06
N HIS A 342 -71.06 -17.45 -14.73
CA HIS A 342 -72.07 -16.78 -13.88
C HIS A 342 -71.53 -16.56 -12.42
N ILE A 343 -72.30 -15.85 -11.56
CA ILE A 343 -72.61 -16.06 -10.11
C ILE A 343 -71.56 -16.67 -9.13
N SER A 344 -71.39 -16.23 -7.87
CA SER A 344 -71.76 -14.99 -7.10
C SER A 344 -71.04 -15.02 -5.72
N LYS A 345 -70.51 -13.90 -5.15
CA LYS A 345 -71.18 -12.97 -4.18
C LYS A 345 -71.54 -13.67 -2.84
N ILE A 346 -71.31 -13.15 -1.63
CA ILE A 346 -71.60 -11.79 -1.08
C ILE A 346 -70.58 -11.40 0.03
N CYS A 347 -70.26 -10.09 0.04
CA CYS A 347 -70.01 -9.09 1.11
C CYS A 347 -70.13 -9.50 2.61
N ASN A 348 -69.69 -8.73 3.63
CA ASN A 348 -69.40 -7.28 3.81
C ASN A 348 -68.53 -7.11 5.11
N LEU A 349 -68.12 -5.96 5.69
CA LEU A 349 -68.41 -4.51 5.51
C LEU A 349 -67.14 -3.65 5.86
N SER A 350 -67.20 -2.70 6.81
CA SER A 350 -66.14 -1.75 7.22
C SER A 350 -66.35 -1.20 8.65
N PHE A 351 -65.33 -0.59 9.30
CA PHE A 351 -65.44 0.78 9.87
C PHE A 351 -64.08 1.44 10.22
N ASN A 352 -64.10 2.56 10.99
CA ASN A 352 -63.15 3.68 10.93
C ASN A 352 -62.36 4.02 12.23
N ARG A 353 -61.23 4.71 12.02
CA ARG A 353 -60.66 5.88 12.79
C ARG A 353 -59.85 5.74 14.11
N CYS A 354 -58.68 6.41 14.08
CA CYS A 354 -58.17 7.44 15.00
C CYS A 354 -57.23 7.15 16.21
N LEU A 355 -56.02 7.76 16.09
CA LEU A 355 -55.28 8.58 17.09
C LEU A 355 -54.29 7.95 18.11
N ARG A 356 -53.39 8.83 18.60
CA ARG A 356 -52.17 8.67 19.45
C ARG A 356 -52.53 8.76 20.97
N PRO A 357 -51.62 8.71 22.01
CA PRO A 357 -50.14 8.89 22.02
C PRO A 357 -49.25 8.19 23.12
N SER A 358 -47.95 8.55 23.12
CA SER A 358 -47.03 8.81 24.28
C SER A 358 -46.38 7.73 25.19
N LEU A 359 -45.05 7.57 25.01
CA LEU A 359 -43.92 7.74 25.97
C LEU A 359 -43.73 6.93 27.30
N ARG A 360 -42.52 6.35 27.39
CA ARG A 360 -41.55 6.20 28.53
C ARG A 360 -41.64 5.08 29.61
N ARG A 361 -40.54 4.29 29.66
CA ARG A 361 -39.88 3.59 30.81
C ARG A 361 -40.65 2.40 31.45
N GLU A 362 -40.04 1.36 32.04
CA GLU A 362 -38.61 1.04 32.31
C GLU A 362 -38.35 -0.51 32.44
N ARG A 363 -37.06 -0.92 32.40
CA ARG A 363 -36.45 -2.17 32.94
C ARG A 363 -36.83 -3.60 32.43
N CYS A 364 -35.94 -4.12 31.56
CA CYS A 364 -35.03 -5.27 31.81
C CYS A 364 -35.52 -6.76 31.75
N ARG A 365 -34.76 -7.53 30.93
CA ARG A 365 -34.48 -9.00 30.89
C ARG A 365 -35.15 -9.90 29.83
N ARG A 366 -34.25 -10.48 29.02
CA ARG A 366 -34.25 -11.79 28.32
C ARG A 366 -35.22 -12.05 27.16
N LEU A 367 -34.58 -12.20 25.98
CA LEU A 367 -34.73 -13.30 25.02
C LEU A 367 -36.14 -13.70 24.56
N CYS A 368 -36.43 -13.34 23.31
CA CYS A 368 -36.99 -14.31 22.36
C CYS A 368 -36.44 -14.00 20.96
N CYS A 369 -36.06 -15.01 20.18
CA CYS A 369 -35.63 -14.80 18.80
C CYS A 369 -36.86 -14.67 17.90
N SER A 370 -37.06 -13.49 17.31
CA SER A 370 -38.00 -13.30 16.20
C SER A 370 -37.38 -12.41 15.14
N GLN A 371 -37.54 -12.84 13.89
CA GLN A 371 -36.87 -12.30 12.71
C GLN A 371 -37.20 -10.81 12.48
N VAL A 372 -36.17 -9.97 12.50
CA VAL A 372 -36.25 -8.52 12.20
C VAL A 372 -35.11 -8.20 11.24
N GLN A 373 -35.40 -7.44 10.18
CA GLN A 373 -34.36 -6.91 9.30
C GLN A 373 -33.56 -5.85 10.06
N ILE A 374 -32.25 -6.04 10.18
CA ILE A 374 -31.35 -4.93 10.49
C ILE A 374 -31.06 -4.24 9.16
N GLN A 375 -31.43 -2.97 9.11
CA GLN A 375 -30.93 -2.02 8.12
C GLN A 375 -29.72 -1.36 8.77
N ASP A 376 -28.53 -1.92 8.53
CA ASP A 376 -27.27 -1.28 8.91
C ASP A 376 -26.85 -0.31 7.82
N ASP A 377 -26.33 0.84 8.24
CA ASP A 377 -25.89 1.91 7.35
C ASP A 377 -24.56 1.50 6.67
N THR A 378 -24.52 1.57 5.34
CA THR A 378 -23.37 1.10 4.54
C THR A 378 -22.29 2.18 4.43
N ASP A 379 -21.55 2.39 5.52
CA ASP A 379 -20.41 3.30 5.55
C ASP A 379 -19.12 2.68 4.97
N GLU A 380 -18.43 3.49 4.17
CA GLU A 380 -17.00 3.44 3.83
C GLU A 380 -16.37 2.11 3.36
N GLU A 381 -16.33 1.90 2.03
CA GLU A 381 -15.52 0.84 1.38
C GLU A 381 -14.01 1.14 1.48
N ALA A 382 -13.44 0.91 2.66
CA ALA A 382 -12.01 0.85 2.85
C ALA A 382 -11.41 -0.28 1.99
N CYS A 383 -10.40 0.03 1.18
CA CYS A 383 -9.66 -0.97 0.41
C CYS A 383 -8.73 -1.79 1.32
N GLU A 384 -9.30 -2.64 2.18
CA GLU A 384 -8.54 -3.59 2.98
C GLU A 384 -7.68 -4.48 2.05
N LEU A 385 -6.37 -4.54 2.32
CA LEU A 385 -5.46 -5.47 1.63
C LEU A 385 -5.70 -6.92 2.05
N VAL A 386 -6.35 -7.10 3.20
CA VAL A 386 -6.56 -8.34 3.93
C VAL A 386 -7.95 -8.25 4.57
N ASN A 387 -8.86 -9.13 4.19
CA ASN A 387 -10.17 -9.28 4.83
C ASN A 387 -10.01 -10.14 6.09
N GLY A 388 -10.40 -9.62 7.26
CA GLY A 388 -10.31 -10.31 8.55
C GLY A 388 -11.66 -10.78 9.09
N VAL A 389 -11.86 -12.10 9.20
CA VAL A 389 -13.14 -12.71 9.62
C VAL A 389 -12.96 -13.55 10.87
N GLU A 390 -13.79 -13.34 11.89
CA GLU A 390 -13.87 -14.23 13.06
C GLU A 390 -14.74 -15.47 12.74
N LEU A 391 -14.21 -16.64 13.07
CA LEU A 391 -14.76 -17.96 12.73
C LEU A 391 -14.95 -18.81 13.97
N SER A 392 -15.88 -19.76 13.89
CA SER A 392 -16.00 -20.88 14.82
C SER A 392 -15.80 -22.19 14.05
N ILE A 393 -14.75 -22.93 14.40
CA ILE A 393 -14.26 -24.08 13.64
C ILE A 393 -14.62 -25.39 14.32
N GLY A 394 -15.33 -26.27 13.61
CA GLY A 394 -15.84 -27.53 14.15
C GLY A 394 -17.25 -27.38 14.73
N GLU A 395 -17.78 -28.46 15.29
CA GLU A 395 -19.18 -28.55 15.72
C GLU A 395 -19.33 -28.79 17.24
N GLY A 396 -20.43 -28.27 17.81
CA GLY A 396 -20.83 -28.53 19.19
C GLY A 396 -19.97 -27.84 20.24
N SER A 397 -19.80 -28.48 21.40
CA SER A 397 -19.01 -27.96 22.53
C SER A 397 -17.50 -27.91 22.29
N ASP A 398 -17.06 -28.43 21.16
CA ASP A 398 -15.66 -28.65 20.78
C ASP A 398 -15.21 -27.68 19.67
N SER A 399 -16.06 -26.71 19.33
CA SER A 399 -15.78 -25.66 18.35
C SER A 399 -14.71 -24.69 18.84
N VAL A 400 -13.79 -24.32 17.94
CA VAL A 400 -12.61 -23.50 18.20
C VAL A 400 -12.82 -22.11 17.61
N ALA A 401 -12.80 -21.07 18.44
CA ALA A 401 -12.77 -19.70 17.93
C ALA A 401 -11.47 -19.46 17.15
N ALA A 402 -11.53 -18.71 16.05
CA ALA A 402 -10.36 -18.36 15.25
C ALA A 402 -10.55 -17.04 14.52
N TYR A 403 -9.44 -16.41 14.14
CA TYR A 403 -9.43 -15.27 13.23
C TYR A 403 -8.76 -15.67 11.92
N LEU A 404 -9.48 -15.57 10.80
CA LEU A 404 -8.97 -15.80 9.45
C LEU A 404 -8.67 -14.47 8.78
N LEU A 405 -7.43 -14.30 8.32
CA LEU A 405 -7.00 -13.14 7.56
C LEU A 405 -6.69 -13.57 6.13
N THR A 406 -7.53 -13.15 5.19
CA THR A 406 -7.48 -13.53 3.77
C THR A 406 -6.93 -12.39 2.94
N ALA A 407 -5.77 -12.59 2.29
CA ALA A 407 -5.22 -11.61 1.36
C ALA A 407 -6.22 -11.33 0.21
N VAL A 408 -6.49 -10.06 -0.12
CA VAL A 408 -7.53 -9.72 -1.11
C VAL A 408 -6.96 -9.67 -2.52
N LYS A 409 -5.99 -8.78 -2.78
CA LYS A 409 -5.52 -8.47 -4.15
C LYS A 409 -4.25 -9.21 -4.58
N ASN A 410 -3.49 -9.75 -3.64
CA ASN A 410 -2.23 -10.46 -3.86
C ASN A 410 -2.27 -11.91 -3.33
N ASN A 411 -3.45 -12.52 -3.25
CA ASN A 411 -3.65 -13.86 -2.71
C ASN A 411 -2.88 -14.91 -3.52
N ASN A 412 -2.02 -15.68 -2.84
CA ASN A 412 -1.20 -16.74 -3.43
C ASN A 412 -1.79 -18.15 -3.22
N GLY A 413 -2.98 -18.23 -2.59
CA GLY A 413 -3.73 -19.43 -2.24
C GLY A 413 -3.25 -20.17 -0.98
N ILE A 414 -2.06 -19.83 -0.46
CA ILE A 414 -1.36 -20.65 0.54
C ILE A 414 -1.83 -20.32 1.95
N GLY A 415 -2.32 -21.36 2.64
CA GLY A 415 -2.67 -21.31 4.06
C GLY A 415 -1.43 -21.27 4.96
N ILE A 416 -1.46 -20.39 5.97
CA ILE A 416 -0.51 -20.31 7.08
C ILE A 416 -1.26 -20.52 8.38
N LEU A 417 -0.85 -21.49 9.18
CA LEU A 417 -1.35 -21.65 10.55
C LEU A 417 -0.46 -20.83 11.50
N LEU A 418 -1.03 -19.86 12.21
CA LEU A 418 -0.32 -18.99 13.14
C LEU A 418 -0.67 -19.34 14.59
N LEU A 419 0.31 -19.80 15.36
CA LEU A 419 0.16 -20.18 16.76
C LEU A 419 0.58 -19.06 17.70
N SER A 420 -0.38 -18.56 18.48
CA SER A 420 -0.20 -17.48 19.45
C SER A 420 0.77 -17.81 20.58
N ASP A 421 1.31 -16.76 21.23
CA ASP A 421 1.93 -16.89 22.55
C ASP A 421 0.86 -17.04 23.64
N ILE A 422 1.27 -17.01 24.92
CA ILE A 422 0.36 -17.22 26.05
C ILE A 422 -0.74 -16.13 26.19
N PHE A 423 -0.61 -14.96 25.54
CA PHE A 423 -1.63 -13.91 25.56
C PHE A 423 -2.77 -14.18 24.55
N GLY A 424 -2.62 -15.18 23.68
CA GLY A 424 -3.71 -15.71 22.86
C GLY A 424 -3.91 -15.00 21.52
N PHE A 425 -5.06 -15.31 20.90
CA PHE A 425 -5.41 -14.94 19.53
C PHE A 425 -6.11 -13.56 19.41
N GLU A 426 -6.55 -13.00 20.54
CA GLU A 426 -7.15 -11.65 20.62
C GLU A 426 -6.14 -10.54 20.91
N ASP A 427 -4.93 -10.89 21.36
CA ASP A 427 -3.87 -9.91 21.62
C ASP A 427 -3.49 -9.16 20.32
N SER A 428 -3.50 -7.83 20.38
CA SER A 428 -3.26 -6.96 19.23
C SER A 428 -1.91 -7.22 18.57
N SER A 429 -0.83 -7.41 19.34
CA SER A 429 0.50 -7.72 18.79
C SER A 429 0.54 -9.08 18.09
N THR A 430 -0.33 -10.03 18.47
CA THR A 430 -0.51 -11.28 17.74
C THR A 430 -1.33 -11.06 16.46
N ARG A 431 -2.45 -10.30 16.52
CA ARG A 431 -3.32 -10.00 15.36
C ARG A 431 -2.61 -9.13 14.31
N ASP A 432 -1.84 -8.13 14.72
CA ASP A 432 -1.05 -7.25 13.85
C ASP A 432 0.01 -8.04 13.07
N PHE A 433 0.68 -9.00 13.72
CA PHE A 433 1.64 -9.86 13.03
C PHE A 433 0.95 -10.80 12.03
N ALA A 434 -0.25 -11.31 12.36
CA ALA A 434 -1.06 -12.09 11.43
C ALA A 434 -1.46 -11.26 10.20
N TYR A 435 -1.87 -10.00 10.40
CA TYR A 435 -2.21 -9.05 9.34
C TYR A 435 -0.99 -8.78 8.45
N ARG A 436 0.18 -8.55 9.04
CA ARG A 436 1.44 -8.39 8.29
C ARG A 436 1.80 -9.60 7.44
N ILE A 437 1.61 -10.84 7.93
CA ILE A 437 1.80 -12.05 7.10
C ILE A 437 0.78 -12.04 5.95
N ALA A 438 -0.50 -11.80 6.22
CA ALA A 438 -1.55 -11.80 5.20
C ALA A 438 -1.34 -10.72 4.12
N CYS A 439 -0.84 -9.53 4.47
CA CYS A 439 -0.46 -8.48 3.52
C CYS A 439 0.62 -8.92 2.51
N ASN A 440 1.37 -9.99 2.80
CA ASN A 440 2.35 -10.60 1.88
C ASN A 440 1.73 -11.70 0.99
N GLY A 441 0.39 -11.80 0.95
CA GLY A 441 -0.37 -12.62 -0.01
C GLY A 441 -0.90 -13.94 0.54
N TYR A 442 -0.71 -14.24 1.82
CA TYR A 442 -1.07 -15.51 2.44
C TYR A 442 -2.47 -15.48 3.08
N ASN A 443 -3.06 -16.66 3.25
CA ASN A 443 -4.30 -16.86 4.02
C ASN A 443 -3.93 -17.35 5.43
N VAL A 444 -4.01 -16.48 6.43
CA VAL A 444 -3.50 -16.74 7.78
C VAL A 444 -4.64 -17.13 8.71
N LEU A 445 -4.60 -18.34 9.25
CA LEU A 445 -5.51 -18.78 10.29
C LEU A 445 -4.84 -18.68 11.66
N LEU A 446 -5.44 -17.90 12.56
CA LEU A 446 -4.98 -17.65 13.92
C LEU A 446 -6.04 -18.17 14.92
N PRO A 447 -5.95 -19.43 15.39
CA PRO A 447 -6.94 -20.04 16.27
C PRO A 447 -6.71 -19.74 17.75
N ASP A 448 -7.79 -19.87 18.52
CA ASP A 448 -7.77 -19.84 19.98
C ASP A 448 -7.19 -21.15 20.55
N LEU A 449 -5.97 -21.04 21.09
CA LEU A 449 -5.27 -22.14 21.75
C LEU A 449 -5.76 -22.40 23.18
N PHE A 450 -6.57 -21.50 23.75
CA PHE A 450 -6.89 -21.45 25.17
C PHE A 450 -8.39 -21.48 25.49
N ASN A 451 -9.27 -21.48 24.47
CA ASN A 451 -10.72 -21.59 24.63
C ASN A 451 -11.29 -20.52 25.58
N GLY A 452 -10.98 -19.25 25.29
CA GLY A 452 -11.39 -18.07 26.06
C GLY A 452 -10.62 -17.82 27.36
N ASP A 453 -9.61 -18.62 27.71
CA ASP A 453 -8.77 -18.41 28.92
C ASP A 453 -7.27 -18.15 28.62
N PRO A 454 -6.90 -17.14 27.82
CA PRO A 454 -5.50 -16.75 27.65
C PRO A 454 -4.87 -16.27 28.97
N TRP A 455 -3.55 -16.32 29.06
CA TRP A 455 -2.83 -15.81 30.22
C TRP A 455 -2.90 -14.28 30.30
N GLN A 456 -3.29 -13.75 31.45
CA GLN A 456 -3.40 -12.31 31.70
C GLN A 456 -2.31 -11.86 32.67
N LYS A 457 -1.75 -10.65 32.45
CA LYS A 457 -0.53 -10.15 33.10
C LYS A 457 -0.69 -9.87 34.61
N ASP A 458 -1.92 -9.82 35.10
CA ASP A 458 -2.33 -9.63 36.50
C ASP A 458 -2.56 -10.94 37.25
N ARG A 459 -2.58 -12.10 36.57
CA ARG A 459 -2.71 -13.41 37.20
C ARG A 459 -1.50 -13.71 38.09
N PRO A 460 -1.68 -14.25 39.30
CA PRO A 460 -0.57 -14.57 40.19
C PRO A 460 0.27 -15.69 39.57
N MET A 461 1.59 -15.52 39.50
CA MET A 461 2.49 -16.50 38.85
C MET A 461 2.38 -17.93 39.42
N SER A 462 1.90 -18.09 40.65
CA SER A 462 1.61 -19.39 41.27
C SER A 462 0.46 -20.18 40.61
N SER A 463 -0.39 -19.55 39.78
CA SER A 463 -1.38 -20.26 38.96
C SER A 463 -0.89 -20.58 37.54
N PHE A 464 0.32 -20.18 37.16
CA PHE A 464 0.84 -20.37 35.80
C PHE A 464 1.02 -21.85 35.42
N ASP A 465 1.66 -22.66 36.27
CA ASP A 465 1.86 -24.07 35.96
C ASP A 465 0.54 -24.88 35.93
N PRO A 466 -0.42 -24.70 36.86
CA PRO A 466 -1.77 -25.28 36.74
C PRO A 466 -2.52 -24.84 35.47
N TRP A 467 -2.45 -23.55 35.11
CA TRP A 467 -3.04 -23.02 33.89
C TRP A 467 -2.42 -23.69 32.66
N LEU A 468 -1.10 -23.72 32.57
CA LEU A 468 -0.36 -24.28 31.44
C LEU A 468 -0.55 -25.78 31.29
N ALA A 469 -0.59 -26.54 32.39
CA ALA A 469 -0.83 -27.98 32.37
C ALA A 469 -2.21 -28.32 31.77
N THR A 470 -3.22 -27.52 32.11
CA THR A 470 -4.58 -27.62 31.54
C THR A 470 -4.56 -27.26 30.05
N HIS A 471 -4.05 -26.07 29.73
CA HIS A 471 -4.11 -25.51 28.38
C HIS A 471 -3.19 -26.18 27.35
N THR A 472 -2.19 -26.95 27.79
CA THR A 472 -1.37 -27.76 26.88
C THR A 472 -2.21 -28.80 26.11
N GLN A 473 -3.27 -29.34 26.72
CA GLN A 473 -4.19 -30.27 26.05
C GLN A 473 -5.25 -29.53 25.22
N THR A 474 -5.79 -28.43 25.74
CA THR A 474 -6.70 -27.52 25.00
C THR A 474 -6.07 -27.09 23.68
N ALA A 475 -4.85 -26.55 23.73
CA ALA A 475 -4.12 -26.11 22.54
C ALA A 475 -3.90 -27.24 21.53
N LYS A 476 -3.56 -28.46 21.97
CA LYS A 476 -3.41 -29.59 21.05
C LYS A 476 -4.73 -29.92 20.35
N LYS A 477 -5.86 -29.88 21.06
CA LYS A 477 -7.19 -30.05 20.47
C LYS A 477 -7.51 -28.94 19.47
N SER A 478 -7.35 -27.66 19.85
CA SER A 478 -7.58 -26.51 18.99
C SER A 478 -6.79 -26.59 17.68
N ILE A 479 -5.50 -26.90 17.79
CA ILE A 479 -4.58 -27.04 16.65
C ILE A 479 -5.03 -28.18 15.72
N THR A 480 -5.34 -29.37 16.26
CA THR A 480 -5.80 -30.50 15.44
C THR A 480 -7.11 -30.17 14.69
N THR A 481 -8.07 -29.52 15.36
CA THR A 481 -9.32 -29.06 14.73
C THR A 481 -9.06 -28.01 13.64
N SER A 482 -8.16 -27.06 13.88
CA SER A 482 -7.80 -26.01 12.92
C SER A 482 -7.06 -26.57 11.70
N ILE A 483 -6.14 -27.52 11.89
CA ILE A 483 -5.45 -28.21 10.79
C ILE A 483 -6.47 -28.96 9.92
N LYS A 484 -7.39 -29.72 10.52
CA LYS A 484 -8.44 -30.42 9.77
C LYS A 484 -9.25 -29.45 8.91
N TRP A 485 -9.70 -28.34 9.48
CA TRP A 485 -10.47 -27.33 8.76
C TRP A 485 -9.66 -26.68 7.63
N MET A 486 -8.37 -26.37 7.83
CA MET A 486 -7.51 -25.86 6.75
C MET A 486 -7.39 -26.87 5.59
N VAL A 487 -7.31 -28.17 5.88
CA VAL A 487 -7.32 -29.23 4.85
C VAL A 487 -8.67 -29.26 4.12
N ASP A 488 -9.76 -29.29 4.88
CA ASP A 488 -11.14 -29.38 4.36
C ASP A 488 -11.52 -28.16 3.50
N GLU A 489 -11.04 -26.95 3.82
CA GLU A 489 -11.26 -25.73 3.02
C GLU A 489 -10.21 -25.54 1.93
N PHE A 490 -8.92 -25.35 2.29
CA PHE A 490 -7.90 -24.88 1.34
C PHE A 490 -7.33 -25.98 0.43
N ILE A 491 -7.24 -27.24 0.90
CA ILE A 491 -6.76 -28.35 0.05
C ILE A 491 -7.91 -28.92 -0.78
N ALA A 492 -9.11 -29.11 -0.21
CA ALA A 492 -10.24 -29.63 -0.99
C ALA A 492 -10.74 -28.65 -2.07
N ALA A 493 -10.68 -27.33 -1.83
CA ALA A 493 -10.92 -26.31 -2.85
C ALA A 493 -9.73 -26.09 -3.81
N GLY A 494 -8.64 -26.86 -3.68
CA GLY A 494 -7.46 -26.78 -4.55
C GLY A 494 -6.66 -25.47 -4.43
N SER A 495 -6.90 -24.66 -3.40
CA SER A 495 -6.26 -23.35 -3.21
C SER A 495 -4.82 -23.46 -2.71
N SER A 496 -4.51 -24.47 -1.89
CA SER A 496 -3.13 -24.82 -1.52
C SER A 496 -2.82 -26.30 -1.69
N LYS A 497 -1.54 -26.63 -1.90
CA LYS A 497 -1.01 -28.01 -1.90
C LYS A 497 -0.53 -28.45 -0.52
N LYS A 498 0.03 -27.50 0.24
CA LYS A 498 0.64 -27.65 1.58
C LYS A 498 0.52 -26.33 2.35
N PHE A 499 0.78 -26.33 3.65
CA PHE A 499 0.73 -25.15 4.51
C PHE A 499 2.12 -24.75 5.02
N GLY A 500 2.24 -23.48 5.40
CA GLY A 500 3.27 -23.04 6.36
C GLY A 500 2.70 -23.04 7.78
N ILE A 501 3.57 -23.19 8.78
CA ILE A 501 3.21 -22.96 10.19
C ILE A 501 4.18 -21.96 10.82
N VAL A 502 3.65 -21.02 11.59
CA VAL A 502 4.40 -19.98 12.29
C VAL A 502 3.93 -19.96 13.75
N GLY A 503 4.81 -19.71 14.71
CA GLY A 503 4.38 -19.59 16.10
C GLY A 503 5.37 -18.89 17.03
N PHE A 504 4.84 -18.33 18.11
CA PHE A 504 5.57 -17.54 19.11
C PHE A 504 5.56 -18.18 20.49
N CYS A 505 6.67 -18.16 21.23
CA CYS A 505 6.73 -18.57 22.65
C CYS A 505 6.15 -19.98 22.90
N PHE A 506 4.91 -20.08 23.38
CA PHE A 506 4.16 -21.32 23.53
C PHE A 506 3.81 -21.93 22.17
N GLY A 507 3.17 -21.15 21.28
CA GLY A 507 2.93 -21.52 19.89
C GLY A 507 4.22 -21.85 19.13
N GLY A 508 5.33 -21.17 19.42
CA GLY A 508 6.65 -21.47 18.87
C GLY A 508 7.19 -22.84 19.27
N GLY A 509 6.90 -23.28 20.51
CA GLY A 509 7.11 -24.67 20.92
C GLY A 509 6.16 -25.63 20.18
N LYS A 510 4.87 -25.26 20.06
CA LYS A 510 3.85 -26.09 19.38
C LYS A 510 4.10 -26.29 17.89
N VAL A 511 4.81 -25.38 17.21
CA VAL A 511 5.33 -25.60 15.84
C VAL A 511 6.14 -26.89 15.76
N VAL A 512 7.02 -27.14 16.74
CA VAL A 512 7.86 -28.35 16.77
C VAL A 512 7.01 -29.60 17.02
N ASP A 513 6.08 -29.53 17.99
CA ASP A 513 5.17 -30.64 18.29
C ASP A 513 4.36 -31.04 17.03
N VAL A 514 3.73 -30.08 16.36
CA VAL A 514 2.91 -30.30 15.15
C VAL A 514 3.73 -30.92 14.03
N LEU A 515 4.89 -30.36 13.70
CA LEU A 515 5.73 -30.85 12.61
C LEU A 515 6.38 -32.21 12.91
N SER A 516 6.46 -32.61 14.18
CA SER A 516 6.88 -33.95 14.59
C SER A 516 5.77 -35.02 14.47
N GLU A 517 4.51 -34.57 14.45
CA GLU A 517 3.30 -35.40 14.34
C GLU A 517 2.66 -35.34 12.94
N ASP A 518 3.18 -34.52 12.01
CA ASP A 518 2.69 -34.46 10.62
C ASP A 518 3.05 -35.73 9.83
N HIS A 519 2.14 -36.68 9.87
CA HIS A 519 2.23 -37.96 9.17
C HIS A 519 1.62 -37.92 7.76
N ASN A 520 0.84 -36.88 7.44
CA ASN A 520 0.15 -36.71 6.17
C ASN A 520 0.87 -35.71 5.23
N ASP A 521 2.01 -35.18 5.67
CA ASP A 521 2.84 -34.20 4.99
C ASP A 521 2.05 -32.93 4.59
N TYR A 522 1.12 -32.48 5.45
CA TYR A 522 0.33 -31.27 5.22
C TYR A 522 1.18 -29.99 5.20
N PHE A 523 2.28 -29.95 5.95
CA PHE A 523 3.17 -28.80 6.01
C PHE A 523 4.34 -28.93 5.02
N ALA A 524 4.85 -27.78 4.58
CA ALA A 524 6.08 -27.68 3.78
C ALA A 524 7.26 -27.14 4.59
N LEU A 525 7.01 -26.22 5.55
CA LEU A 525 8.01 -25.62 6.41
C LEU A 525 7.42 -25.06 7.70
N GLY A 526 8.27 -24.82 8.69
CA GLY A 526 7.93 -24.14 9.94
C GLY A 526 8.73 -22.85 10.20
N VAL A 527 8.18 -21.96 11.02
CA VAL A 527 8.90 -20.87 11.69
C VAL A 527 8.56 -20.84 13.19
N SER A 528 9.57 -20.91 14.04
CA SER A 528 9.44 -20.87 15.51
C SER A 528 10.18 -19.66 16.07
N PHE A 529 9.44 -18.68 16.55
CA PHE A 529 9.96 -17.51 17.27
C PHE A 529 10.03 -17.79 18.77
N TYR A 530 11.25 -17.75 19.34
CA TYR A 530 11.57 -17.94 20.77
C TYR A 530 10.77 -19.09 21.41
N GLY A 531 10.73 -20.24 20.71
CA GLY A 531 9.89 -21.38 21.08
C GLY A 531 10.31 -21.99 22.42
N THR A 532 9.36 -22.05 23.36
CA THR A 532 9.60 -22.58 24.71
C THR A 532 9.29 -24.07 24.80
N ARG A 533 9.94 -24.78 25.73
CA ARG A 533 9.68 -26.20 26.05
C ARG A 533 9.88 -27.19 24.89
N ILE A 534 10.62 -26.78 23.86
CA ILE A 534 11.05 -27.64 22.75
C ILE A 534 11.90 -28.79 23.30
N GLN A 535 11.58 -30.03 22.89
CA GLN A 535 12.34 -31.23 23.23
C GLN A 535 13.14 -31.73 22.01
N PRO A 536 14.47 -31.91 22.08
CA PRO A 536 15.25 -32.38 20.94
C PRO A 536 14.78 -33.72 20.37
N SER A 537 14.38 -34.67 21.22
CA SER A 537 13.82 -35.98 20.84
C SER A 537 12.46 -35.91 20.13
N VAL A 538 11.78 -34.76 20.18
CA VAL A 538 10.56 -34.47 19.40
C VAL A 538 10.97 -33.78 18.10
N ALA A 539 11.83 -32.77 18.18
CA ALA A 539 12.30 -32.01 17.02
C ALA A 539 13.08 -32.86 15.99
N ALA A 540 13.82 -33.88 16.42
CA ALA A 540 14.55 -34.81 15.54
C ALA A 540 13.64 -35.75 14.71
N LYS A 541 12.31 -35.67 14.87
CA LYS A 541 11.33 -36.39 14.04
C LYS A 541 10.80 -35.56 12.87
N ILE A 542 11.13 -34.27 12.82
CA ILE A 542 10.60 -33.34 11.83
C ILE A 542 11.17 -33.66 10.45
N LYS A 543 10.29 -33.76 9.45
CA LYS A 543 10.67 -34.06 8.05
C LYS A 543 10.96 -32.84 7.18
N VAL A 544 10.59 -31.64 7.67
CA VAL A 544 10.53 -30.40 6.89
C VAL A 544 11.46 -29.31 7.45
N PRO A 545 11.94 -28.37 6.63
CA PRO A 545 12.78 -27.27 7.10
C PRO A 545 12.05 -26.37 8.12
N VAL A 546 12.72 -26.10 9.25
CA VAL A 546 12.24 -25.16 10.28
C VAL A 546 13.22 -23.99 10.45
N LEU A 547 12.69 -22.77 10.44
CA LEU A 547 13.41 -21.56 10.81
C LEU A 547 13.15 -21.23 12.28
N TYR A 548 14.17 -21.32 13.11
CA TYR A 548 14.14 -20.87 14.50
C TYR A 548 14.71 -19.46 14.58
N ILE A 549 13.96 -18.52 15.17
CA ILE A 549 14.41 -17.14 15.45
C ILE A 549 14.38 -16.94 16.96
N THR A 550 15.49 -16.54 17.58
CA THR A 550 15.55 -16.24 19.01
C THR A 550 16.50 -15.09 19.32
N GLY A 551 16.46 -14.58 20.55
CA GLY A 551 17.42 -13.62 21.09
C GLY A 551 18.46 -14.29 22.01
N ASP A 552 19.70 -13.82 22.04
CA ASP A 552 20.74 -14.39 22.92
C ASP A 552 20.60 -14.03 24.41
N GLN A 553 19.66 -13.15 24.77
CA GLN A 553 19.29 -12.82 26.15
C GLN A 553 17.92 -13.40 26.56
N ASP A 554 17.35 -14.35 25.82
CA ASP A 554 16.09 -15.01 26.17
C ASP A 554 16.29 -16.11 27.23
N PRO A 555 15.81 -15.95 28.48
CA PRO A 555 15.95 -16.99 29.52
C PRO A 555 14.99 -18.17 29.32
N LEU A 556 14.03 -18.10 28.39
CA LEU A 556 13.03 -19.13 28.13
C LEU A 556 13.36 -19.99 26.89
N CYS A 557 14.30 -19.56 26.05
CA CYS A 557 14.66 -20.22 24.79
C CYS A 557 16.19 -20.32 24.61
N SER A 558 16.79 -21.43 25.06
CA SER A 558 18.24 -21.66 24.98
C SER A 558 18.72 -21.83 23.54
N VAL A 559 19.58 -20.90 23.08
CA VAL A 559 20.23 -20.94 21.77
C VAL A 559 20.94 -22.28 21.51
N GLN A 560 21.62 -22.85 22.51
CA GLN A 560 22.34 -24.11 22.35
C GLN A 560 21.39 -25.25 21.97
N VAL A 561 20.22 -25.33 22.61
CA VAL A 561 19.22 -26.38 22.33
C VAL A 561 18.69 -26.27 20.90
N LEU A 562 18.58 -25.06 20.34
CA LEU A 562 18.16 -24.85 18.94
C LEU A 562 19.26 -25.26 17.95
N GLU A 563 20.52 -24.96 18.24
CA GLU A 563 21.67 -25.35 17.40
C GLU A 563 21.91 -26.87 17.44
N ASP A 564 21.75 -27.51 18.60
CA ASP A 564 21.78 -28.97 18.74
C ASP A 564 20.67 -29.62 17.88
N ILE A 565 19.43 -29.11 17.99
CA ILE A 565 18.26 -29.55 17.21
C ILE A 565 18.44 -29.38 15.71
N LYS A 566 19.13 -28.32 15.29
CA LYS A 566 19.49 -28.06 13.89
C LYS A 566 20.54 -29.04 13.38
N GLY A 567 21.46 -29.51 14.23
CA GLY A 567 22.42 -30.55 13.90
C GLY A 567 21.77 -31.91 13.60
N ASP A 568 20.73 -32.27 14.36
CA ASP A 568 19.99 -33.53 14.17
C ASP A 568 18.95 -33.49 13.04
N ASN A 569 18.56 -32.30 12.55
CA ASN A 569 17.47 -32.14 11.58
C ASN A 569 17.93 -32.26 10.11
N VAL A 570 17.60 -33.40 9.49
CA VAL A 570 17.95 -33.75 8.10
C VAL A 570 17.39 -32.77 7.05
N GLY A 571 16.34 -32.02 7.37
CA GLY A 571 15.56 -31.19 6.44
C GLY A 571 16.11 -29.80 6.09
N GLY A 572 17.33 -29.42 6.51
CA GLY A 572 17.90 -28.10 6.18
C GLY A 572 17.41 -26.93 7.04
N SER A 573 17.00 -27.21 8.27
CA SER A 573 16.56 -26.22 9.26
C SER A 573 17.63 -25.14 9.56
N ARG A 574 17.18 -23.93 9.88
CA ARG A 574 18.04 -22.76 10.15
C ARG A 574 17.75 -22.17 11.52
N VAL A 575 18.79 -21.80 12.26
CA VAL A 575 18.69 -20.98 13.47
C VAL A 575 19.20 -19.58 13.14
N VAL A 576 18.53 -18.55 13.66
CA VAL A 576 18.93 -17.14 13.59
C VAL A 576 18.85 -16.57 15.00
N VAL A 577 19.96 -16.00 15.46
CA VAL A 577 20.13 -15.48 16.83
C VAL A 577 20.40 -13.99 16.76
N PHE A 578 19.49 -13.20 17.33
CA PHE A 578 19.64 -11.75 17.44
C PHE A 578 20.34 -11.39 18.76
N LYS A 579 21.31 -10.47 18.70
CA LYS A 579 22.20 -10.18 19.84
C LYS A 579 21.62 -9.08 20.73
N GLY A 580 21.62 -9.31 22.04
CA GLY A 580 21.05 -8.37 23.01
C GLY A 580 19.51 -8.40 23.06
N ARG A 581 18.85 -9.25 22.26
CA ARG A 581 17.39 -9.41 22.25
C ARG A 581 16.92 -10.40 23.32
N GLY A 582 15.81 -10.06 23.96
CA GLY A 582 15.11 -10.92 24.92
C GLY A 582 13.90 -11.65 24.30
N HIS A 583 13.12 -12.30 25.16
CA HIS A 583 11.89 -13.00 24.76
C HIS A 583 10.85 -12.05 24.15
N GLY A 584 10.16 -12.45 23.08
CA GLY A 584 9.03 -11.70 22.51
C GLY A 584 9.37 -10.59 21.52
N PHE A 585 10.65 -10.22 21.36
CA PHE A 585 11.09 -9.02 20.64
C PHE A 585 10.48 -8.86 19.23
N ALA A 586 10.41 -9.95 18.45
CA ALA A 586 10.04 -9.90 17.04
C ALA A 586 8.56 -9.56 16.76
N HIS A 587 7.69 -9.63 17.77
CA HIS A 587 6.28 -9.21 17.66
C HIS A 587 5.82 -8.26 18.76
N ARG A 588 6.63 -8.06 19.81
CA ARG A 588 6.38 -7.17 20.95
C ARG A 588 7.69 -6.43 21.28
N PRO A 589 8.22 -5.60 20.36
CA PRO A 589 9.42 -4.81 20.61
C PRO A 589 9.19 -3.81 21.75
N ALA A 590 10.24 -3.54 22.53
CA ALA A 590 10.17 -2.66 23.71
C ALA A 590 11.17 -1.49 23.65
N SER A 591 11.97 -1.42 22.59
CA SER A 591 13.00 -0.42 22.32
C SER A 591 13.17 -0.24 20.81
N ALA A 592 13.75 0.89 20.36
CA ALA A 592 13.99 1.14 18.94
C ALA A 592 14.97 0.11 18.32
N GLU A 593 15.85 -0.44 19.16
CA GLU A 593 16.75 -1.53 18.81
C GLU A 593 16.02 -2.89 18.72
N ASP A 594 14.92 -3.11 19.46
CA ASP A 594 14.04 -4.26 19.23
C ASP A 594 13.18 -4.07 17.97
N ASP A 595 12.69 -2.85 17.69
CA ASP A 595 11.91 -2.53 16.48
C ASP A 595 12.71 -2.87 15.21
N GLN A 596 13.98 -2.46 15.15
CA GLN A 596 14.87 -2.76 14.03
C GLN A 596 15.07 -4.27 13.83
N ASP A 597 15.38 -4.99 14.89
CA ASP A 597 15.60 -6.44 14.84
C ASP A 597 14.29 -7.21 14.57
N ALA A 598 13.13 -6.68 14.99
CA ALA A 598 11.82 -7.24 14.67
C ALA A 598 11.51 -7.14 13.17
N GLU A 599 11.83 -6.02 12.51
CA GLU A 599 11.70 -5.88 11.06
C GLU A 599 12.69 -6.75 10.27
N GLU A 600 13.91 -6.94 10.76
CA GLU A 600 14.83 -7.92 10.17
C GLU A 600 14.31 -9.35 10.36
N ALA A 601 13.86 -9.71 11.56
CA ALA A 601 13.29 -11.03 11.85
C ALA A 601 12.04 -11.34 11.00
N PHE A 602 11.14 -10.36 10.84
CA PHE A 602 9.99 -10.44 9.95
C PHE A 602 10.44 -10.59 8.47
N THR A 603 11.45 -9.84 8.04
CA THR A 603 11.99 -9.94 6.68
C THR A 603 12.60 -11.32 6.40
N ILE A 604 13.35 -11.89 7.35
CA ILE A 604 13.91 -13.25 7.25
C ILE A 604 12.78 -14.29 7.18
N MET A 605 11.78 -14.20 8.06
CA MET A 605 10.60 -15.08 8.03
C MET A 605 9.83 -14.98 6.70
N ARG A 606 9.57 -13.77 6.21
CA ARG A 606 8.86 -13.54 4.94
C ARG A 606 9.61 -14.18 3.77
N ASN A 607 10.94 -14.00 3.71
CA ASN A 607 11.76 -14.59 2.65
C ASN A 607 11.78 -16.13 2.73
N TRP A 608 11.79 -16.69 3.94
CA TRP A 608 11.70 -18.14 4.17
C TRP A 608 10.35 -18.72 3.72
N LEU A 609 9.23 -18.09 4.12
CA LEU A 609 7.88 -18.42 3.66
C LEU A 609 7.75 -18.31 2.14
N HIS A 610 8.33 -17.29 1.52
CA HIS A 610 8.25 -17.10 0.08
C HIS A 610 8.98 -18.21 -0.68
N ASN A 611 10.22 -18.52 -0.30
CA ASN A 611 11.02 -19.53 -0.99
C ASN A 611 10.37 -20.92 -0.93
N GLY A 612 10.12 -21.44 0.28
CA GLY A 612 9.63 -22.82 0.47
C GLY A 612 8.12 -23.03 0.33
N LEU A 613 7.35 -22.00 -0.06
CA LEU A 613 5.90 -22.14 -0.34
C LEU A 613 5.47 -21.57 -1.72
N VAL A 614 6.19 -20.57 -2.24
CA VAL A 614 5.82 -19.86 -3.49
C VAL A 614 6.77 -20.20 -4.64
N VAL A 615 8.07 -20.38 -4.37
CA VAL A 615 9.07 -20.66 -5.42
C VAL A 615 9.18 -22.17 -5.73
N GLU A 616 9.06 -23.02 -4.71
CA GLU A 616 9.16 -24.49 -4.84
C GLU A 616 7.80 -25.18 -5.19
N LYS A 617 6.96 -24.50 -5.99
CA LYS A 617 5.50 -24.80 -6.09
C LYS A 617 5.07 -25.69 -7.26
#